data_AF-A0A939WAQ1-F1
#
_entry.id   AF-A0A939WAQ1-F1
#
_cell.length_a   1.000
_cell.length_b   1.000
_cell.length_c   1.000
_cell.angle_alpha   90.00
_cell.angle_beta   90.00
_cell.angle_gamma   90.00
#
_symmetry.space_group_name_H-M   'P 1'
#
loop_
_entity.id
_entity.type
_entity.pdbx_description
1 polymer ?
#
loop_
_entity_poly.entity_id
_entity_poly.type
_entity_poly.pdbx_seq_one_letter_code
_entity_poly.pdbx_strand_id
1 'polypeptide(L)'
;MICGTVAFFFDGILPSCVIFALSIIGYISMPFFAQALVEGFFLTRSTNKYFMRLAFCAYLTQAVYLLSFILWEKSPRPERFNIVFTWLIALILLYGVELLVSLPRDRIASLNLLQPNQSTHSTRFDVIVPGEEANNLPKGMTIPKWPRASLHGLAIVLFALCMTLITFLPLTMSLMSVMCTLIFYFLHRWKIDNRVLVATVFYSAFAACYTYIHFRMSGTISWQAFSLIGFLLCLLLPNKKRKRPKMLYRSLYLLYPLVAGICALVASLVS
;
A
#
# COMPACT_ATOMS: atom_id res chain seq x y z
N MET A 1 -7.89 -1.18 11.46
CA MET A 1 -6.51 -0.85 11.87
C MET A 1 -6.48 -0.42 13.33
N ILE A 2 -7.22 0.63 13.71
CA ILE A 2 -7.33 1.07 15.13
C ILE A 2 -7.67 -0.10 16.05
N CYS A 3 -8.66 -0.92 15.71
CA CYS A 3 -9.02 -2.11 16.49
C CYS A 3 -7.83 -3.08 16.68
N GLY A 4 -7.00 -3.27 15.65
CA GLY A 4 -5.79 -4.10 15.76
C GLY A 4 -4.72 -3.46 16.66
N THR A 5 -4.61 -2.13 16.64
CA THR A 5 -3.73 -1.38 17.56
C THR A 5 -4.21 -1.50 19.00
N VAL A 6 -5.52 -1.40 19.24
CA VAL A 6 -6.12 -1.63 20.57
C VAL A 6 -5.86 -3.06 21.02
N ALA A 7 -6.09 -4.06 20.15
CA ALA A 7 -5.79 -5.45 20.45
C ALA A 7 -4.33 -5.67 20.85
N PHE A 8 -3.39 -4.95 20.21
CA PHE A 8 -1.96 -5.02 20.51
C PHE A 8 -1.61 -4.42 21.88
N PHE A 9 -2.12 -3.21 22.19
CA PHE A 9 -1.81 -2.54 23.46
C PHE A 9 -2.45 -3.19 24.69
N PHE A 10 -3.63 -3.79 24.51
CA PHE A 10 -4.37 -4.43 25.60
C PHE A 10 -4.23 -5.95 25.61
N ASP A 11 -3.24 -6.48 24.87
CA ASP A 11 -2.91 -7.90 24.91
C ASP A 11 -2.45 -8.28 26.32
N GLY A 12 -3.12 -9.27 26.92
CA GLY A 12 -2.92 -9.66 28.33
C GLY A 12 -3.75 -8.89 29.37
N ILE A 13 -4.42 -7.78 29.00
CA ILE A 13 -5.39 -7.09 29.87
C ILE A 13 -6.83 -7.54 29.55
N LEU A 14 -7.18 -7.57 28.27
CA LEU A 14 -8.54 -7.91 27.83
C LEU A 14 -8.74 -9.43 27.70
N PRO A 15 -9.99 -9.94 27.81
CA PRO A 15 -10.29 -11.34 27.54
C PRO A 15 -9.86 -11.75 26.12
N SER A 16 -9.31 -12.95 25.97
CA SER A 16 -8.74 -13.42 24.70
C SER A 16 -9.74 -13.39 23.54
N CYS A 17 -11.03 -13.63 23.79
CA CYS A 17 -12.10 -13.53 22.78
C CYS A 17 -12.24 -12.11 22.20
N VAL A 18 -12.06 -11.08 23.03
CA VAL A 18 -12.17 -9.67 22.61
C VAL A 18 -10.94 -9.28 21.77
N ILE A 19 -9.74 -9.66 22.21
CA ILE A 19 -8.49 -9.44 21.47
C ILE A 19 -8.55 -10.11 20.10
N PHE A 20 -9.08 -11.34 20.06
CA PHE A 20 -9.30 -12.08 18.82
C PHE A 20 -10.26 -11.36 17.87
N ALA A 21 -11.42 -10.93 18.35
CA ALA A 21 -12.40 -10.20 17.54
C ALA A 21 -11.82 -8.88 16.99
N LEU A 22 -11.14 -8.10 17.83
CA LEU A 22 -10.49 -6.86 17.43
C LEU A 22 -9.37 -7.09 16.40
N SER A 23 -8.62 -8.19 16.53
CA SER A 23 -7.60 -8.60 15.57
C SER A 23 -8.21 -8.96 14.22
N ILE A 24 -9.30 -9.73 14.19
CA ILE A 24 -10.06 -10.05 12.96
C ILE A 24 -10.51 -8.78 12.26
N ILE A 25 -11.11 -7.84 13.00
CA ILE A 25 -11.51 -6.55 12.43
C ILE A 25 -10.29 -5.80 11.86
N GLY A 26 -9.14 -5.90 12.53
CA GLY A 26 -7.84 -5.46 12.03
C GLY A 26 -7.50 -6.06 10.67
N TYR A 27 -7.50 -7.38 10.54
CA TYR A 27 -7.19 -8.11 9.31
C TYR A 27 -8.19 -7.80 8.18
N ILE A 28 -9.50 -7.74 8.47
CA ILE A 28 -10.55 -7.40 7.48
C ILE A 28 -10.39 -5.96 6.99
N SER A 29 -9.95 -5.04 7.84
CA SER A 29 -9.77 -3.64 7.44
C SER A 29 -8.56 -3.42 6.52
N MET A 30 -7.60 -4.35 6.50
CA MET A 30 -6.32 -4.20 5.81
C MET A 30 -6.49 -3.95 4.30
N PRO A 31 -7.26 -4.76 3.53
CA PRO A 31 -7.50 -4.52 2.10
C PRO A 31 -8.09 -3.14 1.76
N PHE A 32 -8.95 -2.59 2.63
CA PHE A 32 -9.49 -1.24 2.44
C PHE A 32 -8.38 -0.18 2.44
N PHE A 33 -7.38 -0.34 3.30
CA PHE A 33 -6.21 0.54 3.33
C PHE A 33 -5.28 0.32 2.15
N ALA A 34 -5.07 -0.92 1.71
CA ALA A 34 -4.29 -1.21 0.50
C ALA A 34 -4.92 -0.54 -0.74
N GLN A 35 -6.23 -0.69 -0.91
CA GLN A 35 -6.96 -0.02 -1.99
C GLN A 35 -6.84 1.51 -1.87
N ALA A 36 -7.04 2.06 -0.67
CA ALA A 36 -6.89 3.49 -0.43
C ALA A 36 -5.46 4.00 -0.71
N LEU A 37 -4.43 3.22 -0.41
CA LEU A 37 -3.04 3.53 -0.70
C LEU A 37 -2.79 3.60 -2.21
N VAL A 38 -3.30 2.63 -2.97
CA VAL A 38 -3.21 2.59 -4.43
C VAL A 38 -3.97 3.76 -5.06
N GLU A 39 -5.21 4.02 -4.63
CA GLU A 39 -5.99 5.18 -5.08
C GLU A 39 -5.24 6.49 -4.77
N GLY A 40 -4.67 6.60 -3.56
CA GLY A 40 -3.84 7.73 -3.15
C GLY A 40 -2.62 7.92 -4.04
N PHE A 41 -1.95 6.84 -4.43
CA PHE A 41 -0.80 6.85 -5.33
C PHE A 41 -1.17 7.42 -6.71
N PHE A 42 -2.28 6.97 -7.32
CA PHE A 42 -2.71 7.45 -8.64
C PHE A 42 -3.28 8.88 -8.63
N LEU A 43 -3.97 9.27 -7.55
CA LEU A 43 -4.68 10.56 -7.48
C LEU A 43 -3.83 11.71 -6.95
N THR A 44 -2.68 11.45 -6.32
CA THR A 44 -1.91 12.51 -5.68
C THR A 44 -1.14 13.35 -6.70
N ARG A 45 -1.12 14.68 -6.47
CA ARG A 45 -0.38 15.66 -7.29
C ARG A 45 1.14 15.58 -7.12
N SER A 46 1.63 15.07 -6.00
CA SER A 46 3.08 14.88 -5.78
C SER A 46 3.36 13.68 -4.89
N THR A 47 3.92 12.62 -5.49
CA THR A 47 4.24 11.36 -4.82
C THR A 47 5.24 11.58 -3.68
N ASN A 48 6.19 12.50 -3.84
CA ASN A 48 7.17 12.82 -2.79
C ASN A 48 6.51 13.37 -1.52
N LYS A 49 5.51 14.27 -1.64
CA LYS A 49 4.80 14.80 -0.47
C LYS A 49 3.93 13.72 0.17
N TYR A 50 3.39 12.80 -0.63
CA TYR A 50 2.64 11.65 -0.13
C TYR A 50 3.53 10.71 0.68
N PHE A 51 4.68 10.35 0.10
CA PHE A 51 5.71 9.54 0.75
C PHE A 51 6.18 10.15 2.06
N MET A 52 6.56 11.44 2.07
CA MET A 52 7.03 12.11 3.29
C MET A 52 5.97 12.15 4.39
N ARG A 53 4.68 12.32 4.06
CA ARG A 53 3.60 12.27 5.04
C ARG A 53 3.42 10.87 5.63
N LEU A 54 3.48 9.85 4.79
CA LEU A 54 3.37 8.47 5.23
C LEU A 54 4.58 8.06 6.08
N ALA A 55 5.80 8.43 5.65
CA ALA A 55 7.03 8.20 6.39
C ALA A 55 7.00 8.89 7.76
N PHE A 56 6.64 10.18 7.80
CA PHE A 56 6.50 10.91 9.06
C PHE A 56 5.50 10.23 10.00
N CYS A 57 4.34 9.81 9.48
CA CYS A 57 3.34 9.09 10.26
C CYS A 57 3.85 7.72 10.77
N ALA A 58 4.60 6.99 9.94
CA ALA A 58 5.20 5.70 10.33
C ALA A 58 6.22 5.87 11.46
N TYR A 59 7.14 6.83 11.34
CA TYR A 59 8.14 7.13 12.38
C TYR A 59 7.49 7.66 13.66
N LEU A 60 6.53 8.58 13.54
CA LEU A 60 5.83 9.12 14.70
C LEU A 60 5.08 8.00 15.47
N THR A 61 4.39 7.12 14.75
CA THR A 61 3.68 6.00 15.40
C THR A 61 4.66 5.00 16.01
N GLN A 62 5.81 4.76 15.37
CA GLN A 62 6.85 3.91 15.95
C GLN A 62 7.46 4.52 17.21
N ALA A 63 7.68 5.83 17.23
CA ALA A 63 8.17 6.53 18.41
C ALA A 63 7.20 6.36 19.58
N VAL A 64 5.89 6.42 19.33
CA VAL A 64 4.85 6.13 20.34
C VAL A 64 4.97 4.68 20.84
N TYR A 65 5.15 3.71 19.94
CA TYR A 65 5.31 2.30 20.33
C TYR A 65 6.58 2.10 21.18
N LEU A 66 7.70 2.70 20.78
CA LEU A 66 8.96 2.64 21.54
C LEU A 66 8.83 3.30 22.91
N LEU A 67 8.21 4.49 22.99
CA LEU A 67 7.97 5.18 24.25
C LEU A 67 7.06 4.34 25.17
N SER A 68 6.00 3.76 24.63
CA SER A 68 5.10 2.88 25.39
C SER A 68 5.81 1.65 25.94
N PHE A 69 6.79 1.11 25.20
CA PHE A 69 7.60 -0.01 25.66
C PHE A 69 8.55 0.40 26.81
N ILE A 70 9.17 1.58 26.73
CA ILE A 70 10.03 2.10 27.80
C ILE A 70 9.22 2.35 29.09
N LEU A 71 8.00 2.88 28.95
CA LEU A 71 7.13 3.19 30.08
C LEU A 71 6.48 1.94 30.68
N TRP A 72 6.37 0.85 29.92
CA TRP A 72 5.65 -0.34 30.32
C TRP A 72 6.47 -1.60 29.99
N GLU A 73 7.22 -2.09 30.98
CA GLU A 73 8.10 -3.27 30.86
C GLU A 73 7.36 -4.56 30.45
N LYS A 74 6.04 -4.64 30.67
CA LYS A 74 5.21 -5.78 30.25
C LYS A 74 4.65 -5.65 28.83
N SER A 75 4.95 -4.56 28.12
CA SER A 75 4.43 -4.32 26.78
C SER A 75 4.96 -5.37 25.79
N PRO A 76 4.09 -5.97 24.97
CA PRO A 76 4.45 -7.07 24.10
C PRO A 76 5.47 -6.66 23.02
N ARG A 77 6.61 -7.37 23.02
CA ARG A 77 7.65 -7.48 21.97
C ARG A 77 7.95 -6.18 21.20
N PRO A 78 9.00 -5.42 21.58
CA PRO A 78 9.40 -4.17 20.91
C PRO A 78 9.87 -4.39 19.46
N GLU A 79 10.10 -5.64 19.09
CA GLU A 79 10.69 -6.02 17.81
C GLU A 79 9.78 -5.71 16.62
N ARG A 80 8.45 -5.58 16.82
CA ARG A 80 7.52 -5.45 15.69
C ARG A 80 7.41 -4.02 15.17
N PHE A 81 7.63 -3.87 13.86
CA PHE A 81 7.37 -2.61 13.18
C PHE A 81 5.85 -2.41 12.99
N ASN A 82 5.41 -1.16 13.18
CA ASN A 82 4.02 -0.80 13.00
C ASN A 82 3.57 -0.98 11.54
N ILE A 83 2.26 -1.16 11.36
CA ILE A 83 1.65 -1.44 10.05
C ILE A 83 1.84 -0.31 9.02
N VAL A 84 2.09 0.92 9.46
CA VAL A 84 2.32 2.06 8.56
C VAL A 84 3.66 1.90 7.85
N PHE A 85 4.66 1.26 8.47
CA PHE A 85 5.89 0.86 7.76
C PHE A 85 5.61 -0.15 6.65
N THR A 86 4.72 -1.12 6.88
CA THR A 86 4.31 -2.07 5.82
C THR A 86 3.72 -1.32 4.62
N TRP A 87 2.94 -0.27 4.86
CA TRP A 87 2.41 0.59 3.79
C TRP A 87 3.45 1.48 3.14
N LEU A 88 4.42 1.97 3.90
CA LEU A 88 5.55 2.72 3.38
C LEU A 88 6.36 1.87 2.40
N ILE A 89 6.65 0.61 2.77
CA ILE A 89 7.33 -0.35 1.91
C ILE A 89 6.47 -0.66 0.68
N ALA A 90 5.17 -0.88 0.86
CA ALA A 90 4.27 -1.09 -0.26
C ALA A 90 4.28 0.11 -1.23
N LEU A 91 4.33 1.35 -0.74
CA LEU A 91 4.43 2.55 -1.58
C LEU A 91 5.77 2.64 -2.34
N ILE A 92 6.89 2.31 -1.69
CA ILE A 92 8.21 2.24 -2.34
C ILE A 92 8.18 1.17 -3.44
N LEU A 93 7.57 0.02 -3.15
CA LEU A 93 7.41 -1.06 -4.11
C LEU A 93 6.56 -0.64 -5.30
N LEU A 94 5.44 0.06 -5.09
CA LEU A 94 4.63 0.62 -6.17
C LEU A 94 5.43 1.59 -7.04
N TYR A 95 6.26 2.44 -6.43
CA TYR A 95 7.15 3.34 -7.17
C TYR A 95 8.16 2.55 -8.02
N GLY A 96 8.77 1.49 -7.47
CA GLY A 96 9.65 0.59 -8.21
C GLY A 96 8.94 -0.13 -9.36
N VAL A 97 7.74 -0.66 -9.12
CA VAL A 97 6.94 -1.32 -10.17
C VAL A 97 6.55 -0.33 -11.27
N GLU A 98 6.15 0.89 -10.93
CA GLU A 98 5.82 1.90 -11.94
C GLU A 98 7.04 2.25 -12.79
N LEU A 99 8.24 2.36 -12.19
CA LEU A 99 9.49 2.57 -12.96
C LEU A 99 9.79 1.42 -13.94
N LEU A 100 9.43 0.18 -13.61
CA LEU A 100 9.56 -0.98 -14.50
C LEU A 100 8.51 -0.96 -15.62
N VAL A 101 7.26 -0.57 -15.30
CA VAL A 101 6.12 -0.67 -16.21
C VAL A 101 5.99 0.55 -17.12
N SER A 102 6.42 1.75 -16.71
CA SER A 102 6.19 3.00 -17.44
C SER A 102 7.02 3.17 -18.71
N LEU A 103 7.56 2.10 -19.27
CA LEU A 103 8.39 2.18 -20.46
C LEU A 103 7.53 2.29 -21.71
N PRO A 104 7.80 3.28 -22.56
CA PRO A 104 7.01 3.53 -23.73
C PRO A 104 7.37 2.53 -24.84
N ARG A 105 6.81 1.32 -24.78
CA ARG A 105 6.78 0.44 -25.97
C ARG A 105 5.90 1.04 -27.08
N ASP A 106 5.01 1.96 -26.70
CA ASP A 106 4.03 2.58 -27.59
C ASP A 106 4.49 3.89 -28.24
N ARG A 107 5.65 4.45 -27.88
CA ARG A 107 6.10 5.76 -28.44
C ARG A 107 6.37 5.74 -29.94
N ILE A 108 6.76 4.58 -30.49
CA ILE A 108 6.99 4.43 -31.93
C ILE A 108 5.64 4.20 -32.65
N ALA A 109 4.69 3.54 -31.99
CA ALA A 109 3.37 3.25 -32.53
C ALA A 109 2.38 4.43 -32.45
N SER A 110 2.62 5.41 -31.59
CA SER A 110 1.74 6.56 -31.36
C SER A 110 2.20 7.85 -32.07
N LEU A 111 3.06 7.76 -33.08
CA LEU A 111 3.42 8.91 -33.91
C LEU A 111 2.21 9.26 -34.78
N ASN A 112 1.36 10.14 -34.26
CA ASN A 112 0.26 10.68 -35.05
C ASN A 112 0.84 11.75 -35.99
N LEU A 113 0.69 11.53 -37.29
CA LEU A 113 0.92 12.59 -38.28
C LEU A 113 -0.14 13.66 -38.06
N LEU A 114 0.29 14.90 -37.83
CA LEU A 114 -0.62 16.03 -37.86
C LEU A 114 -1.20 16.15 -39.27
N GLN A 115 -2.52 16.29 -39.36
CA GLN A 115 -3.15 16.60 -40.63
C GLN A 115 -2.61 17.96 -41.13
N PRO A 116 -2.33 18.10 -42.43
CA PRO A 116 -1.79 19.32 -43.00
C PRO A 116 -2.72 20.48 -42.67
N ASN A 117 -2.19 21.48 -41.95
CA ASN A 117 -2.96 22.66 -41.62
C ASN A 117 -3.16 23.49 -42.90
N GLN A 118 -4.38 23.44 -43.45
CA GLN A 118 -4.71 24.12 -44.70
C GLN A 118 -4.45 25.63 -44.66
N SER A 119 -4.46 26.24 -43.47
CA SER A 119 -4.23 27.68 -43.30
C SER A 119 -2.79 28.12 -43.54
N THR A 120 -1.79 27.26 -43.31
CA THR A 120 -0.37 27.66 -43.38
C THR A 120 0.33 27.18 -44.64
N HIS A 121 -0.33 26.40 -45.51
CA HIS A 121 0.27 25.76 -46.70
C HIS A 121 1.59 25.01 -46.41
N SER A 122 1.83 24.66 -45.15
CA SER A 122 3.04 23.95 -44.74
C SER A 122 2.97 22.52 -45.26
N THR A 123 3.96 22.13 -46.06
CA THR A 123 4.21 20.74 -46.45
C THR A 123 4.94 19.95 -45.35
N ARG A 124 5.23 20.58 -44.21
CA ARG A 124 5.97 19.98 -43.12
C ARG A 124 5.06 19.06 -42.31
N PHE A 125 5.43 17.78 -42.26
CA PHE A 125 4.81 16.82 -41.34
C PHE A 125 5.36 17.06 -39.94
N ASP A 126 4.60 17.77 -39.12
CA ASP A 126 4.92 17.90 -37.71
C ASP A 126 4.48 16.62 -36.98
N VAL A 127 5.44 15.98 -36.32
CA VAL A 127 5.20 14.81 -35.49
C VAL A 127 5.03 15.29 -34.06
N ILE A 128 3.82 15.23 -33.53
CA ILE A 128 3.63 15.40 -32.09
C ILE A 128 4.13 14.10 -31.45
N VAL A 129 5.34 14.16 -30.90
CA VAL A 129 5.71 13.20 -29.87
C VAL A 129 4.75 13.47 -28.72
N PRO A 130 3.88 12.50 -28.36
CA PRO A 130 2.96 12.71 -27.26
C PRO A 130 3.78 13.20 -26.06
N GLY A 131 3.46 14.39 -25.56
CA GLY A 131 4.18 15.00 -24.45
C GLY A 131 4.21 14.06 -23.24
N GLU A 132 4.99 14.39 -22.21
CA GLU A 132 5.06 13.61 -20.95
C GLU A 132 3.68 13.23 -20.37
N GLU A 133 2.63 13.98 -20.72
CA GLU A 133 1.21 13.76 -20.40
C GLU A 133 0.56 12.51 -21.02
N ALA A 134 1.12 11.92 -22.09
CA ALA A 134 0.61 10.68 -22.69
C ALA A 134 1.12 9.41 -22.01
N ASN A 135 2.08 9.54 -21.09
CA ASN A 135 2.45 8.41 -20.25
C ASN A 135 1.29 8.16 -19.28
N ASN A 136 0.83 6.91 -19.17
CA ASN A 136 -0.14 6.46 -18.16
C ASN A 136 0.38 6.61 -16.69
N LEU A 137 1.40 7.45 -16.47
CA LEU A 137 2.04 7.68 -15.19
C LEU A 137 1.07 8.29 -14.17
N PRO A 138 1.23 7.95 -12.88
CA PRO A 138 0.56 8.65 -11.80
C PRO A 138 0.89 10.15 -11.86
N LYS A 139 -0.14 11.00 -11.73
CA LYS A 139 -0.03 12.46 -11.94
C LYS A 139 1.05 13.17 -11.12
N GLY A 140 1.43 12.61 -9.98
CA GLY A 140 2.40 13.19 -9.06
C GLY A 140 3.79 12.57 -9.09
N MET A 141 4.03 11.59 -9.97
CA MET A 141 5.29 10.88 -10.03
C MET A 141 6.28 11.65 -10.91
N THR A 142 7.40 12.07 -10.31
CA THR A 142 8.54 12.64 -11.02
C THR A 142 9.57 11.53 -11.24
N ILE A 143 9.91 11.27 -12.51
CA ILE A 143 10.96 10.32 -12.88
C ILE A 143 12.26 11.09 -13.07
N PRO A 144 13.38 10.66 -12.44
CA PRO A 144 14.68 11.29 -12.67
C PRO A 144 15.13 11.09 -14.13
N LYS A 145 15.80 12.10 -14.70
CA LYS A 145 16.33 12.07 -16.08
C LYS A 145 17.60 11.20 -16.18
N TRP A 146 17.48 9.92 -15.85
CA TRP A 146 18.59 8.97 -15.83
C TRP A 146 18.56 8.02 -17.03
N PRO A 147 19.71 7.44 -17.44
CA PRO A 147 19.75 6.40 -18.46
C PRO A 147 18.80 5.25 -18.14
N ARG A 148 18.14 4.68 -19.15
CA ARG A 148 17.13 3.62 -18.96
C ARG A 148 17.67 2.44 -18.16
N ALA A 149 18.88 1.98 -18.46
CA ALA A 149 19.51 0.87 -17.74
C ALA A 149 19.61 1.14 -16.23
N SER A 150 19.98 2.37 -15.85
CA SER A 150 20.05 2.76 -14.43
C SER A 150 18.68 2.82 -13.75
N LEU A 151 17.63 3.27 -14.46
CA LEU A 151 16.26 3.25 -13.94
C LEU A 151 15.76 1.82 -13.69
N HIS A 152 16.04 0.87 -14.60
CA HIS A 152 15.70 -0.54 -14.41
C HIS A 152 16.49 -1.16 -13.27
N GLY A 153 17.80 -0.89 -13.21
CA GLY A 153 18.66 -1.35 -12.12
C GLY A 153 18.12 -0.87 -10.77
N LEU A 154 17.81 0.42 -10.66
CA LEU A 154 17.20 0.99 -9.46
C LEU A 154 15.87 0.31 -9.11
N ALA A 155 15.00 0.09 -10.10
CA ALA A 155 13.68 -0.47 -9.85
C ALA A 155 13.73 -1.96 -9.43
N ILE A 156 14.61 -2.76 -10.04
CA ILE A 156 14.87 -4.15 -9.64
C ILE A 156 15.46 -4.19 -8.22
N VAL A 157 16.42 -3.32 -7.94
CA VAL A 157 17.02 -3.21 -6.60
C VAL A 157 15.97 -2.81 -5.56
N LEU A 158 15.11 -1.83 -5.86
CA LEU A 158 14.02 -1.42 -4.96
C LEU A 158 13.02 -2.56 -4.74
N PHE A 159 12.65 -3.29 -5.79
CA PHE A 159 11.76 -4.45 -5.69
C PHE A 159 12.37 -5.53 -4.80
N ALA A 160 13.61 -5.94 -5.07
CA ALA A 160 14.32 -6.94 -4.30
C ALA A 160 14.51 -6.51 -2.84
N LEU A 161 14.87 -5.24 -2.61
CA LEU A 161 15.02 -4.68 -1.28
C LEU A 161 13.70 -4.67 -0.51
N CYS A 162 12.58 -4.26 -1.14
CA CYS A 162 11.28 -4.30 -0.47
C CYS A 162 10.88 -5.74 -0.12
N MET A 163 11.03 -6.68 -1.05
CA MET A 163 10.67 -8.08 -0.83
C MET A 163 11.51 -8.74 0.28
N THR A 164 12.82 -8.49 0.30
CA THR A 164 13.72 -8.98 1.36
C THR A 164 13.43 -8.31 2.70
N LEU A 165 13.21 -6.99 2.71
CA LEU A 165 12.93 -6.25 3.94
C LEU A 165 11.62 -6.75 4.59
N ILE A 166 10.61 -7.11 3.80
CA ILE A 166 9.34 -7.69 4.29
C ILE A 166 9.54 -9.07 4.95
N THR A 167 10.51 -9.85 4.47
CA THR A 167 10.80 -11.19 5.03
C THR A 167 11.65 -11.12 6.28
N PHE A 168 12.57 -10.16 6.39
CA PHE A 168 13.49 -10.05 7.52
C PHE A 168 12.97 -9.16 8.65
N LEU A 169 12.19 -8.12 8.34
CA LEU A 169 11.59 -7.29 9.38
C LEU A 169 10.31 -7.96 9.90
N PRO A 170 10.13 -8.07 11.22
CA PRO A 170 8.89 -8.53 11.84
C PRO A 170 7.81 -7.44 11.73
N LEU A 171 7.36 -7.20 10.51
CA LEU A 171 6.33 -6.24 10.16
C LEU A 171 4.95 -6.82 10.47
N THR A 172 4.09 -6.03 11.10
CA THR A 172 2.69 -6.39 11.25
C THR A 172 2.01 -6.45 9.88
N MET A 173 1.33 -7.57 9.58
CA MET A 173 0.61 -7.81 8.31
C MET A 173 1.49 -7.86 7.04
N SER A 174 2.78 -8.13 7.19
CA SER A 174 3.84 -7.77 6.23
C SER A 174 3.54 -8.13 4.76
N LEU A 175 3.60 -9.42 4.43
CA LEU A 175 3.57 -9.90 3.05
C LEU A 175 2.15 -9.83 2.46
N MET A 176 1.14 -10.22 3.23
CA MET A 176 -0.26 -10.17 2.82
C MET A 176 -0.69 -8.75 2.46
N SER A 177 -0.23 -7.75 3.21
CA SER A 177 -0.56 -6.35 2.95
C SER A 177 0.05 -5.84 1.65
N VAL A 178 1.32 -6.13 1.44
CA VAL A 178 2.07 -5.66 0.27
C VAL A 178 1.54 -6.32 -1.00
N MET A 179 1.24 -7.62 -0.96
CA MET A 179 0.65 -8.35 -2.09
C MET A 179 -0.77 -7.85 -2.41
N CYS A 180 -1.59 -7.59 -1.40
CA CYS A 180 -2.90 -6.99 -1.60
C CYS A 180 -2.81 -5.62 -2.30
N THR A 181 -1.86 -4.77 -1.88
CA THR A 181 -1.58 -3.48 -2.54
C THR A 181 -1.15 -3.67 -3.99
N LEU A 182 -0.26 -4.62 -4.28
CA LEU A 182 0.17 -4.92 -5.65
C LEU A 182 -1.00 -5.36 -6.53
N ILE A 183 -1.86 -6.25 -6.03
CA ILE A 183 -3.04 -6.73 -6.76
C ILE A 183 -3.97 -5.55 -7.06
N PHE A 184 -4.29 -4.70 -6.08
CA PHE A 184 -5.10 -3.50 -6.34
C PHE A 184 -4.44 -2.55 -7.34
N TYR A 185 -3.12 -2.40 -7.31
CA TYR A 185 -2.38 -1.62 -8.29
C TYR A 185 -2.56 -2.19 -9.71
N PHE A 186 -2.36 -3.50 -9.90
CA PHE A 186 -2.54 -4.14 -11.20
C PHE A 186 -4.00 -4.06 -11.69
N LEU A 187 -4.98 -4.22 -10.80
CA LEU A 187 -6.41 -4.07 -11.16
C LEU A 187 -6.76 -2.66 -11.60
N HIS A 188 -6.15 -1.66 -10.97
CA HIS A 188 -6.33 -0.26 -11.33
C HIS A 188 -5.62 0.07 -12.66
N ARG A 189 -4.42 -0.49 -12.87
CA ARG A 189 -3.60 -0.21 -14.05
C ARG A 189 -4.07 -0.95 -15.30
N TRP A 190 -4.44 -2.22 -15.19
CA TRP A 190 -4.78 -3.05 -16.34
C TRP A 190 -6.27 -3.15 -16.54
N LYS A 191 -6.70 -2.86 -17.78
CA LYS A 191 -8.09 -3.05 -18.19
C LYS A 191 -8.35 -4.51 -18.57
N ILE A 192 -8.32 -5.39 -17.56
CA ILE A 192 -8.64 -6.81 -17.73
C ILE A 192 -10.17 -6.97 -17.76
N ASP A 193 -10.67 -7.88 -18.58
CA ASP A 193 -12.06 -8.35 -18.50
C ASP A 193 -12.17 -9.38 -17.37
N ASN A 194 -13.23 -9.34 -16.56
CA ASN A 194 -13.37 -10.17 -15.35
C ASN A 194 -12.32 -9.92 -14.23
N ARG A 195 -11.89 -8.65 -14.05
CA ARG A 195 -10.91 -8.24 -13.02
C ARG A 195 -11.18 -8.82 -11.63
N VAL A 196 -12.45 -8.84 -11.21
CA VAL A 196 -12.87 -9.32 -9.89
C VAL A 196 -12.53 -10.81 -9.73
N LEU A 197 -12.78 -11.62 -10.76
CA LEU A 197 -12.50 -13.06 -10.71
C LEU A 197 -10.98 -13.30 -10.61
N VAL A 198 -10.20 -12.68 -11.49
CA VAL A 198 -8.74 -12.83 -11.52
C VAL A 198 -8.12 -12.39 -10.19
N ALA A 199 -8.56 -11.25 -9.66
CA ALA A 199 -8.13 -10.73 -8.36
C ALA A 199 -8.42 -11.69 -7.23
N THR A 200 -9.65 -12.20 -7.16
CA THR A 200 -10.10 -13.14 -6.11
C THR A 200 -9.35 -14.45 -6.18
N VAL A 201 -9.16 -15.02 -7.37
CA VAL A 201 -8.39 -16.28 -7.55
C VAL A 201 -6.94 -16.08 -7.12
N PHE A 202 -6.29 -15.00 -7.56
CA PHE A 202 -4.89 -14.76 -7.23
C PHE A 202 -4.71 -14.48 -5.74
N TYR A 203 -5.57 -13.66 -5.12
CA TYR A 203 -5.48 -13.35 -3.70
C TYR A 203 -5.83 -14.54 -2.81
N SER A 204 -6.82 -15.36 -3.20
CA SER A 204 -7.17 -16.59 -2.46
C SER A 204 -6.06 -17.63 -2.53
N ALA A 205 -5.48 -17.87 -3.70
CA ALA A 205 -4.32 -18.75 -3.86
C ALA A 205 -3.14 -18.25 -3.01
N PHE A 206 -2.86 -16.94 -3.04
CA PHE A 206 -1.82 -16.35 -2.22
C PHE A 206 -2.08 -16.50 -0.71
N ALA A 207 -3.31 -16.23 -0.25
CA ALA A 207 -3.72 -16.38 1.14
C ALA A 207 -3.63 -17.84 1.62
N ALA A 208 -4.00 -18.79 0.77
CA ALA A 208 -3.89 -20.23 1.04
C ALA A 208 -2.42 -20.65 1.17
N CYS A 209 -1.56 -20.26 0.22
CA CYS A 209 -0.12 -20.52 0.27
C CYS A 209 0.51 -19.91 1.53
N TYR A 210 0.19 -18.65 1.85
CA TYR A 210 0.70 -17.98 3.04
C TYR A 210 0.29 -18.71 4.33
N THR A 211 -1.00 -19.06 4.45
CA THR A 211 -1.53 -19.79 5.61
C THR A 211 -0.87 -21.16 5.74
N TYR A 212 -0.66 -21.86 4.63
CA TYR A 212 0.02 -23.16 4.60
C TYR A 212 1.48 -23.05 5.05
N ILE A 213 2.25 -22.13 4.49
CA ILE A 213 3.66 -21.91 4.87
C ILE A 213 3.75 -21.54 6.35
N HIS A 214 2.91 -20.61 6.80
CA HIS A 214 2.86 -20.21 8.20
C HIS A 214 2.54 -21.41 9.11
N PHE A 215 1.52 -22.19 8.79
CA PHE A 215 1.16 -23.39 9.54
C PHE A 215 2.31 -24.40 9.60
N ARG A 216 3.05 -24.60 8.50
CA ARG A 216 4.23 -25.47 8.48
C ARG A 216 5.38 -24.96 9.35
N MET A 217 5.54 -23.65 9.49
CA MET A 217 6.62 -23.05 10.28
C MET A 217 6.27 -22.90 11.77
N SER A 218 5.03 -22.53 12.09
CA SER A 218 4.62 -22.18 13.45
C SER A 218 3.74 -23.24 14.13
N GLY A 219 3.21 -24.21 13.38
CA GLY A 219 2.19 -25.15 13.85
C GLY A 219 0.81 -24.53 14.07
N THR A 220 0.61 -23.24 13.73
CA THR A 220 -0.62 -22.49 13.97
C THR A 220 -1.17 -21.87 12.70
N ILE A 221 -2.51 -21.84 12.59
CA ILE A 221 -3.19 -21.20 11.45
C ILE A 221 -3.05 -19.69 11.58
N SER A 222 -2.60 -19.03 10.51
CA SER A 222 -2.50 -17.58 10.51
C SER A 222 -3.87 -16.93 10.35
N TRP A 223 -4.23 -16.07 11.30
CA TRP A 223 -5.46 -15.27 11.25
C TRP A 223 -5.47 -14.22 10.13
N GLN A 224 -4.32 -13.98 9.48
CA GLN A 224 -4.24 -13.08 8.33
C GLN A 224 -5.12 -13.54 7.17
N ALA A 225 -5.49 -14.83 7.08
CA ALA A 225 -6.41 -15.34 6.08
C ALA A 225 -7.78 -14.62 6.08
N PHE A 226 -8.22 -14.05 7.22
CA PHE A 226 -9.45 -13.27 7.30
C PHE A 226 -9.41 -11.97 6.48
N SER A 227 -8.23 -11.52 6.02
CA SER A 227 -8.13 -10.42 5.06
C SER A 227 -8.82 -10.73 3.74
N LEU A 228 -9.03 -12.02 3.38
CA LEU A 228 -9.80 -12.43 2.21
C LEU A 228 -11.21 -11.85 2.23
N ILE A 229 -11.86 -11.81 3.40
CA ILE A 229 -13.20 -11.26 3.56
C ILE A 229 -13.17 -9.75 3.22
N GLY A 230 -12.22 -9.02 3.78
CA GLY A 230 -12.04 -7.59 3.48
C GLY A 230 -11.75 -7.34 2.00
N PHE A 231 -10.98 -8.21 1.37
CA PHE A 231 -10.62 -8.10 -0.04
C PHE A 231 -11.83 -8.32 -0.95
N LEU A 232 -12.64 -9.34 -0.67
CA LEU A 232 -13.89 -9.59 -1.38
C LEU A 232 -14.87 -8.42 -1.21
N LEU A 233 -14.99 -7.88 0.00
CA LEU A 233 -15.82 -6.70 0.25
C LEU A 233 -15.35 -5.50 -0.58
N CYS A 234 -14.05 -5.23 -0.63
CA CYS A 234 -13.46 -4.18 -1.46
C CYS A 234 -13.80 -4.33 -2.96
N LEU A 235 -13.80 -5.56 -3.49
CA LEU A 235 -14.10 -5.83 -4.90
C LEU A 235 -15.60 -5.77 -5.21
N LEU A 236 -16.45 -6.20 -4.29
CA LEU A 236 -17.91 -6.24 -4.46
C LEU A 236 -18.56 -4.88 -4.21
N LEU A 237 -17.97 -4.03 -3.36
CA LEU A 237 -18.48 -2.69 -3.09
C LEU A 237 -18.43 -1.88 -4.40
N PRO A 238 -19.58 -1.43 -4.92
CA PRO A 238 -19.62 -0.74 -6.19
C PRO A 238 -18.73 0.49 -6.11
N ASN A 239 -17.78 0.58 -7.04
CA ASN A 239 -16.86 1.70 -7.20
C ASN A 239 -17.61 2.92 -7.76
N LYS A 240 -18.71 3.31 -7.11
CA LYS A 240 -19.35 4.60 -7.34
C LYS A 240 -18.27 5.62 -7.04
N LYS A 241 -17.99 6.50 -8.01
CA LYS A 241 -17.09 7.66 -7.95
C LYS A 241 -17.51 8.64 -6.84
N ARG A 242 -17.61 8.18 -5.60
CA ARG A 242 -17.92 8.98 -4.43
C ARG A 242 -16.70 9.87 -4.28
N LYS A 243 -16.92 11.18 -4.43
CA LYS A 243 -15.95 12.20 -4.00
C LYS A 243 -15.76 12.01 -2.50
N ARG A 244 -14.80 11.15 -2.11
CA ARG A 244 -14.52 10.92 -0.71
C ARG A 244 -13.94 12.21 -0.12
N PRO A 245 -14.39 12.65 1.06
CA PRO A 245 -13.96 13.92 1.63
C PRO A 245 -12.44 13.88 1.89
N LYS A 246 -11.70 14.82 1.28
CA LYS A 246 -10.24 14.92 1.41
C LYS A 246 -9.78 15.05 2.86
N MET A 247 -10.62 15.62 3.73
CA MET A 247 -10.40 15.73 5.18
C MET A 247 -10.22 14.37 5.85
N LEU A 248 -11.05 13.38 5.50
CA LEU A 248 -11.03 12.06 6.15
C LEU A 248 -9.71 11.32 5.93
N TYR A 249 -9.11 11.47 4.74
CA TYR A 249 -7.80 10.88 4.47
C TYR A 249 -6.67 11.58 5.20
N ARG A 250 -6.76 12.90 5.37
CA ARG A 250 -5.75 13.67 6.10
C ARG A 250 -5.83 13.41 7.60
N SER A 251 -7.04 13.27 8.13
CA SER A 251 -7.25 12.98 9.55
C SER A 251 -6.66 11.64 9.94
N LEU A 252 -6.66 10.62 9.06
CA LEU A 252 -6.04 9.32 9.36
C LEU A 252 -4.56 9.42 9.76
N TYR A 253 -3.78 10.30 9.13
CA TYR A 253 -2.34 10.46 9.45
C TYR A 253 -2.09 11.03 10.84
N LEU A 254 -3.04 11.83 11.36
CA LEU A 254 -2.94 12.46 12.67
C LEU A 254 -3.66 11.60 13.74
N LEU A 255 -4.82 11.07 13.38
CA LEU A 255 -5.67 10.26 14.25
C LEU A 255 -4.97 8.94 14.62
N TYR A 256 -4.24 8.31 13.69
CA TYR A 256 -3.61 7.03 13.99
C TYR A 256 -2.52 7.11 15.09
N PRO A 257 -1.49 7.97 14.99
CA PRO A 257 -0.51 8.12 16.06
C PRO A 257 -1.13 8.65 17.35
N LEU A 258 -2.15 9.52 17.26
CA LEU A 258 -2.87 10.02 18.44
C LEU A 258 -3.61 8.89 19.15
N VAL A 259 -4.36 8.06 18.43
CA VAL A 259 -5.07 6.92 19.01
C VAL A 259 -4.09 5.89 19.57
N ALA A 260 -2.97 5.64 18.90
CA ALA A 260 -1.90 4.80 19.45
C ALA A 260 -1.35 5.38 20.77
N GLY A 261 -1.13 6.70 20.83
CA GLY A 261 -0.66 7.38 22.04
C GLY A 261 -1.67 7.32 23.19
N ILE A 262 -2.95 7.51 22.90
CA ILE A 262 -4.02 7.35 23.89
C ILE A 262 -4.08 5.90 24.38
N CYS A 263 -4.02 4.90 23.48
CA CYS A 263 -4.01 3.50 23.88
C CYS A 263 -2.82 3.18 24.77
N ALA A 264 -1.62 3.66 24.41
CA ALA A 264 -0.41 3.49 25.22
C ALA A 264 -0.57 4.12 26.62
N LEU A 265 -1.08 5.35 26.69
CA LEU A 265 -1.29 6.05 27.96
C LEU A 265 -2.34 5.35 28.83
N VAL A 266 -3.49 4.99 28.26
CA VAL A 266 -4.55 4.28 29.01
C VAL A 266 -4.03 2.93 29.50
N ALA A 267 -3.32 2.19 28.65
CA ALA A 267 -2.81 0.89 29.04
C ALA A 267 -1.76 0.99 30.16
N SER A 268 -0.92 2.04 30.15
CA SER A 268 0.02 2.33 31.25
C SER A 268 -0.64 2.74 32.56
N LEU A 269 -1.87 3.28 32.52
CA LEU A 269 -2.64 3.65 33.72
C LEU A 269 -3.40 2.47 34.33
N VAL A 270 -3.74 1.47 33.50
CA VAL A 270 -4.53 0.30 33.91
C VAL A 270 -3.63 -0.84 34.43
N SER A 271 -2.35 -0.86 34.05
CA SER A 271 -1.35 -1.86 34.45
C SER A 271 -0.76 -1.61 35.82
#